data_AF-A0A3M7M9X2-F1
#
_entry.id   AF-A0A3M7M9X2-F1
#
_cell.length_a   1.000
_cell.length_b   1.000
_cell.length_c   1.000
_cell.angle_alpha   90.00
_cell.angle_beta   90.00
_cell.angle_gamma   90.00
#
_symmetry.space_group_name_H-M   'P 1'
#
loop_
_entity.id
_entity.type
_entity.pdbx_description
1 polymer ?
#
loop_
_entity_poly.entity_id
_entity_poly.type
_entity_poly.pdbx_seq_one_letter_code
_entity_poly.pdbx_strand_id
1 'polypeptide(L)'
;MYTSALLLGALAFLLDTASAHGFIKGVNIKGTFTNGSDPLWYYFPKGSGPKTAGWDALNQDIGFVEPANAGTADVNCHKSATAGQLYANVNAGDTIEFVWNTWPVGHTGPIINYISPCNGTVLPH
;
A
#
# COMPACT_ATOMS: atom_id res chain seq x y z
N MET A 1 -10.97 -45.05 -2.93
CA MET A 1 -10.35 -43.82 -3.48
C MET A 1 -10.83 -42.59 -2.69
N TYR A 2 -10.81 -42.63 -1.35
CA TYR A 2 -11.40 -41.56 -0.51
C TYR A 2 -10.38 -40.86 0.41
N THR A 3 -9.11 -41.26 0.36
CA THR A 3 -8.06 -40.73 1.23
C THR A 3 -7.39 -39.45 0.70
N SER A 4 -7.46 -39.19 -0.62
CA SER A 4 -6.83 -38.00 -1.23
C SER A 4 -7.66 -36.72 -1.04
N ALA A 5 -8.99 -36.82 -0.91
CA ALA A 5 -9.86 -35.65 -0.76
C ALA A 5 -9.73 -34.99 0.63
N LEU A 6 -9.41 -35.78 1.67
CA LEU A 6 -9.23 -35.28 3.04
C LEU A 6 -7.93 -34.48 3.22
N LEU A 7 -6.89 -34.71 2.41
CA LEU A 7 -5.64 -33.95 2.49
C LEU A 7 -5.76 -32.53 1.91
N LEU A 8 -6.57 -32.32 0.86
CA LEU A 8 -6.75 -30.97 0.29
C LEU A 8 -7.56 -30.05 1.21
N GLY A 9 -8.50 -30.60 1.99
CA GLY A 9 -9.25 -29.82 2.98
C GLY A 9 -8.38 -29.30 4.13
N ALA A 10 -7.36 -30.06 4.53
CA ALA A 10 -6.49 -29.71 5.65
C ALA A 10 -5.49 -28.57 5.33
N LEU A 11 -5.10 -28.38 4.06
CA LEU A 11 -4.22 -27.27 3.67
C LEU A 11 -4.93 -25.91 3.64
N ALA A 12 -6.25 -25.87 3.48
CA ALA A 12 -7.00 -24.61 3.42
C ALA A 12 -7.16 -23.94 4.80
N PHE A 13 -6.97 -24.67 5.90
CA PHE A 13 -7.04 -24.13 7.27
C PHE A 13 -5.76 -23.44 7.74
N LEU A 14 -4.70 -23.43 6.92
CA LEU A 14 -3.42 -22.78 7.24
C LEU A 14 -3.29 -21.39 6.60
N LEU A 15 -4.33 -20.87 5.95
CA LEU A 15 -4.34 -19.46 5.54
C LEU A 15 -4.60 -18.60 6.77
N ASP A 16 -3.51 -18.23 7.45
CA ASP A 16 -3.52 -17.16 8.44
C ASP A 16 -4.00 -15.89 7.74
N THR A 17 -5.21 -15.45 8.06
CA THR A 17 -5.76 -14.20 7.51
C THR A 17 -5.07 -13.05 8.21
N ALA A 18 -3.93 -12.62 7.68
CA ALA A 18 -3.22 -11.45 8.17
C ALA A 18 -4.07 -10.20 7.94
N SER A 19 -4.72 -9.72 9.00
CA SER A 19 -5.53 -8.49 8.98
C SER A 19 -4.68 -7.28 9.35
N ALA A 20 -3.74 -6.90 8.47
CA ALA A 20 -2.82 -5.82 8.75
C ALA A 20 -3.51 -4.45 8.68
N HIS A 21 -3.31 -3.65 9.73
CA HIS A 21 -3.80 -2.29 9.83
C HIS A 21 -2.62 -1.31 9.96
N GLY A 22 -2.48 -0.43 8.98
CA GLY A 22 -1.42 0.56 8.92
C GLY A 22 -1.28 1.15 7.52
N PHE A 23 -0.65 2.32 7.45
CA PHE A 23 -0.34 2.99 6.19
C PHE A 23 0.99 3.75 6.30
N ILE A 24 1.56 4.10 5.15
CA ILE A 24 2.76 4.92 5.05
C ILE A 24 2.38 6.39 5.22
N LYS A 25 2.85 7.02 6.31
CA LYS A 25 2.72 8.47 6.53
C LYS A 25 3.54 9.28 5.53
N GLY A 26 4.62 8.70 5.04
CA GLY A 26 5.52 9.33 4.09
C GLY A 26 6.85 8.63 4.01
N VAL A 27 7.75 9.24 3.25
CA VAL A 27 9.11 8.74 3.05
C VAL A 27 10.13 9.79 3.51
N ASN A 28 11.22 9.33 4.11
CA ASN A 28 12.36 10.17 4.43
C ASN A 28 13.55 9.80 3.52
N ILE A 29 14.10 10.81 2.86
CA ILE A 29 15.24 10.66 1.94
C ILE A 29 16.29 11.67 2.40
N LYS A 30 17.40 11.17 2.95
CA LYS A 30 18.52 12.01 3.45
C LYS A 30 18.06 13.15 4.40
N GLY A 31 17.06 12.88 5.25
CA GLY A 31 16.50 13.86 6.19
C GLY A 31 15.40 14.76 5.63
N THR A 32 15.05 14.64 4.33
CA THR A 32 13.90 15.33 3.73
C THR A 32 12.67 14.41 3.78
N PHE A 33 11.68 14.79 4.58
CA PHE A 33 10.42 14.07 4.68
C PHE A 33 9.42 14.52 3.60
N THR A 34 8.88 13.57 2.84
CA THR A 34 7.81 13.78 1.86
C THR A 34 6.56 13.04 2.32
N ASN A 35 5.45 13.76 2.45
CA ASN A 35 4.18 13.19 2.90
C ASN A 35 3.65 12.14 1.91
N GLY A 36 3.20 11.00 2.46
CA GLY A 36 2.35 10.02 1.80
C GLY A 36 0.88 10.43 1.88
N SER A 37 0.00 9.57 1.41
CA SER A 37 -1.46 9.79 1.51
C SER A 37 -1.97 9.24 2.83
N ASP A 38 -2.40 10.15 3.71
CA ASP A 38 -3.15 9.81 4.92
C ASP A 38 -4.60 9.52 4.53
N PRO A 39 -5.19 8.35 4.87
CA PRO A 39 -6.56 7.99 4.48
C PRO A 39 -7.64 9.00 4.89
N LEU A 40 -7.34 9.91 5.81
CA LEU A 40 -8.20 11.05 6.15
C LEU A 40 -8.47 11.99 4.96
N TRP A 41 -7.68 11.93 3.87
CA TRP A 41 -7.89 12.68 2.62
C TRP A 41 -9.35 12.60 2.14
N TYR A 42 -10.00 11.45 2.33
CA TYR A 42 -11.37 11.18 1.87
C TYR A 42 -12.41 12.12 2.50
N TYR A 43 -12.14 12.63 3.69
CA TYR A 43 -13.07 13.49 4.44
C TYR A 43 -12.87 14.99 4.18
N PHE A 44 -11.84 15.36 3.41
CA PHE A 44 -11.67 16.75 3.01
C PHE A 44 -12.72 17.14 1.96
N PRO A 45 -13.20 18.39 1.96
CA PRO A 45 -13.95 18.92 0.84
C PRO A 45 -13.20 18.69 -0.48
N LYS A 46 -13.96 18.43 -1.55
CA LYS A 46 -13.38 18.15 -2.87
C LYS A 46 -12.41 19.25 -3.29
N GLY A 47 -11.16 18.87 -3.54
CA GLY A 47 -10.10 19.78 -4.00
C GLY A 47 -9.37 20.56 -2.90
N SER A 48 -9.72 20.38 -1.62
CA SER A 48 -9.01 21.01 -0.50
C SER A 48 -8.14 20.04 0.31
N GLY A 49 -8.09 18.76 -0.07
CA GLY A 49 -7.19 17.79 0.52
C GLY A 49 -5.71 18.13 0.26
N PRO A 50 -4.79 17.64 1.10
CA PRO A 50 -3.36 17.83 0.87
C PRO A 50 -2.92 17.14 -0.43
N LYS A 51 -2.09 17.82 -1.22
CA LYS A 51 -1.38 17.18 -2.34
C LYS A 51 -0.22 16.37 -1.77
N THR A 52 -0.13 15.08 -2.12
CA THR A 52 0.90 14.19 -1.57
C THR A 52 1.57 13.37 -2.67
N ALA A 53 2.72 12.76 -2.34
CA ALA A 53 3.40 11.83 -3.25
C ALA A 53 2.84 10.41 -3.18
N GLY A 54 2.13 10.08 -2.09
CA GLY A 54 1.38 8.83 -1.98
C GLY A 54 0.13 8.86 -2.85
N TRP A 55 -0.32 7.67 -3.26
CA TRP A 55 -1.57 7.51 -3.98
C TRP A 55 -2.75 7.53 -3.00
N ASP A 56 -3.80 8.26 -3.34
CA ASP A 56 -5.03 8.29 -2.55
C ASP A 56 -5.82 7.01 -2.79
N ALA A 57 -6.14 6.26 -1.73
CA ALA A 57 -6.87 5.00 -1.79
C ALA A 57 -8.07 4.97 -0.82
N LEU A 58 -9.02 4.08 -1.09
CA LEU A 58 -10.20 3.83 -0.24
C LEU A 58 -9.88 2.85 0.90
N ASN A 59 -8.97 3.28 1.76
CA ASN A 59 -8.45 2.53 2.91
C ASN A 59 -8.62 3.31 4.22
N GLN A 60 -9.78 3.96 4.41
CA GLN A 60 -10.13 4.70 5.64
C GLN A 60 -10.17 3.77 6.87
N ASP A 61 -10.35 2.47 6.64
CA ASP A 61 -10.21 1.40 7.62
C ASP A 61 -8.75 1.09 7.99
N ILE A 62 -7.78 1.77 7.37
CA ILE A 62 -6.33 1.50 7.42
C ILE A 62 -5.97 0.04 7.11
N GLY A 63 -6.84 -0.69 6.42
CA GLY A 63 -6.75 -2.13 6.22
C GLY A 63 -5.94 -2.54 4.97
N PHE A 64 -6.22 -3.76 4.50
CA PHE A 64 -5.48 -4.44 3.43
C PHE A 64 -6.36 -4.70 2.19
N VAL A 65 -5.75 -5.19 1.12
CA VAL A 65 -6.45 -5.75 -0.05
C VAL A 65 -6.64 -7.24 0.20
N GLU A 66 -7.89 -7.70 0.21
CA GLU A 66 -8.18 -9.11 0.49
C GLU A 66 -7.62 -10.05 -0.59
N PRO A 67 -7.21 -11.28 -0.24
CA PRO A 67 -6.71 -12.25 -1.21
C PRO A 67 -7.65 -12.53 -2.39
N ALA A 68 -8.96 -12.46 -2.17
CA ALA A 68 -9.96 -12.61 -3.23
C ALA A 68 -9.86 -11.52 -4.32
N ASN A 69 -9.29 -10.37 -3.99
CA ASN A 69 -9.07 -9.24 -4.88
C ASN A 69 -7.64 -9.18 -5.45
N ALA A 70 -6.80 -10.19 -5.21
CA ALA A 70 -5.41 -10.20 -5.70
C ALA A 70 -5.29 -10.18 -7.24
N GLY A 71 -6.37 -10.54 -7.96
CA GLY A 71 -6.45 -10.48 -9.43
C GLY A 71 -7.03 -9.17 -9.96
N THR A 72 -7.34 -8.18 -9.12
CA THR A 72 -7.94 -6.90 -9.53
C THR A 72 -6.90 -5.78 -9.54
N ALA A 73 -7.29 -4.60 -10.02
CA ALA A 73 -6.43 -3.42 -10.00
C ALA A 73 -6.12 -2.91 -8.57
N ASP A 74 -6.87 -3.35 -7.55
CA ASP A 74 -6.64 -2.90 -6.16
C ASP A 74 -5.29 -3.37 -5.63
N VAL A 75 -4.73 -4.49 -6.13
CA VAL A 75 -3.42 -4.98 -5.71
C VAL A 75 -2.26 -4.08 -6.17
N ASN A 76 -2.48 -3.23 -7.17
CA ASN A 76 -1.42 -2.41 -7.77
C ASN A 76 -0.92 -1.32 -6.81
N CYS A 77 -1.87 -0.52 -6.28
CA CYS A 77 -1.58 0.64 -5.43
C CYS A 77 -2.56 0.77 -4.24
N HIS A 78 -3.27 -0.31 -3.87
CA HIS A 78 -4.37 -0.37 -2.89
C HIS A 78 -5.78 -0.06 -3.49
N LYS A 79 -6.82 -0.23 -2.65
CA LYS A 79 -8.24 -0.16 -3.00
C LYS A 79 -8.60 1.12 -3.75
N SER A 80 -9.02 1.02 -5.01
CA SER A 80 -9.45 2.14 -5.86
C SER A 80 -8.45 3.31 -5.89
N ALA A 81 -7.15 3.01 -5.87
CA ALA A 81 -6.12 4.02 -5.76
C ALA A 81 -6.07 4.98 -6.97
N THR A 82 -5.85 6.26 -6.69
CA THR A 82 -5.62 7.32 -7.69
C THR A 82 -4.22 7.90 -7.53
N ALA A 83 -3.60 8.29 -8.64
CA ALA A 83 -2.22 8.73 -8.65
C ALA A 83 -1.97 9.93 -7.73
N GLY A 84 -0.86 9.88 -6.99
CA GLY A 84 -0.37 11.00 -6.20
C GLY A 84 -0.12 12.25 -7.07
N GLN A 85 -0.22 13.42 -6.45
CA GLN A 85 -0.13 14.72 -7.14
C GLN A 85 1.26 15.36 -7.04
N LEU A 86 2.15 14.78 -6.21
CA LEU A 86 3.54 15.19 -6.04
C LEU A 86 4.49 14.00 -6.21
N TYR A 87 5.79 14.26 -6.16
CA TYR A 87 6.84 13.25 -6.24
C TYR A 87 7.85 13.40 -5.11
N ALA A 88 8.39 12.28 -4.65
CA ALA A 88 9.59 12.25 -3.83
C ALA A 88 10.81 12.13 -4.75
N ASN A 89 11.66 13.16 -4.78
CA ASN A 89 12.85 13.17 -5.63
C ASN A 89 13.98 12.36 -4.99
N VAL A 90 14.59 11.47 -5.76
CA VAL A 90 15.68 10.59 -5.33
C VAL A 90 16.77 10.52 -6.40
N ASN A 91 18.02 10.31 -6.00
CA ASN A 91 19.08 9.91 -6.92
C ASN A 91 19.23 8.38 -6.92
N ALA A 92 19.79 7.84 -8.00
CA ALA A 92 20.18 6.43 -8.03
C ALA A 92 21.18 6.14 -6.89
N GLY A 93 20.91 5.09 -6.11
CA GLY A 93 21.71 4.71 -4.94
C GLY A 93 21.26 5.34 -3.63
N ASP A 94 20.32 6.29 -3.64
CA ASP A 94 19.76 6.84 -2.40
C ASP A 94 18.91 5.79 -1.65
N THR A 95 18.96 5.84 -0.32
CA THR A 95 18.08 5.04 0.55
C THR A 95 16.78 5.81 0.78
N ILE A 96 15.64 5.11 0.64
CA ILE A 96 14.31 5.62 0.93
C ILE A 96 13.81 4.94 2.20
N GLU A 97 13.57 5.73 3.26
CA GLU A 97 13.00 5.23 4.51
C GLU A 97 11.47 5.38 4.47
N PHE A 98 10.73 4.28 4.57
CA PHE A 98 9.27 4.27 4.61
C PHE A 98 8.79 4.38 6.07
N VAL A 99 8.03 5.42 6.38
CA VAL A 99 7.54 5.68 7.75
C VAL A 99 6.09 5.26 7.88
N TRP A 100 5.85 4.12 8.51
CA TRP A 100 4.50 3.65 8.85
C TRP A 100 3.88 4.48 9.98
N ASN A 101 2.56 4.61 9.98
CA ASN A 101 1.82 5.20 11.11
C ASN A 101 1.83 4.27 12.34
N THR A 102 1.64 2.97 12.09
CA THR A 102 1.64 1.88 13.05
C THR A 102 2.00 0.59 12.33
N TRP A 103 2.51 -0.37 13.09
CA TRP A 103 2.68 -1.75 12.67
C TRP A 103 2.38 -2.65 13.87
N PRO A 104 1.15 -3.16 14.03
CA PRO A 104 0.76 -3.84 15.25
C PRO A 104 1.50 -5.16 15.43
N VAL A 105 1.84 -5.49 16.68
CA VAL A 105 2.47 -6.77 17.05
C VAL A 105 1.60 -7.94 16.56
N GLY A 106 2.23 -8.97 16.00
CA GLY A 106 1.55 -10.15 15.45
C GLY A 106 1.33 -10.09 13.93
N HIS A 107 1.51 -8.93 13.29
CA HIS A 107 1.44 -8.81 11.82
C HIS A 107 2.82 -9.07 11.22
N THR A 108 3.31 -10.29 11.39
CA THR A 108 4.61 -10.70 10.83
C THR A 108 4.42 -11.16 9.40
N GLY A 109 5.18 -10.57 8.49
CA GLY A 109 5.13 -10.92 7.08
C GLY A 109 6.31 -10.32 6.32
N PRO A 110 6.50 -10.69 5.06
CA PRO A 110 7.52 -10.10 4.21
C PRO A 110 7.19 -8.63 3.91
N ILE A 111 8.24 -7.81 3.77
CA ILE A 111 8.15 -6.47 3.18
C ILE A 111 8.80 -6.57 1.80
N ILE A 112 8.07 -6.21 0.76
CA ILE A 112 8.53 -6.31 -0.63
C ILE A 112 8.37 -4.94 -1.29
N ASN A 113 9.38 -4.53 -2.05
CA ASN A 113 9.40 -3.26 -2.77
C ASN A 113 9.55 -3.53 -4.27
N TYR A 114 8.81 -2.77 -5.06
CA TYR A 114 8.83 -2.83 -6.52
C TYR A 114 8.96 -1.43 -7.09
N ILE A 115 9.55 -1.32 -8.28
CA ILE A 115 9.55 -0.10 -9.08
C ILE A 115 9.02 -0.43 -10.47
N SER A 116 8.17 0.43 -11.00
CA SER A 116 7.65 0.33 -12.36
C SER A 116 7.89 1.67 -13.08
N PRO A 117 8.44 1.67 -14.30
CA PRO A 117 8.60 2.89 -15.06
C PRO A 117 7.23 3.43 -15.48
N CYS A 118 7.01 4.74 -15.32
CA CYS A 118 5.75 5.36 -15.73
C CYS A 118 5.59 5.52 -17.26
N ASN A 119 6.58 5.09 -18.06
CA ASN A 119 6.59 5.09 -19.52
C ASN A 119 6.12 6.39 -20.21
N GLY A 120 6.43 7.54 -19.60
CA GLY A 120 6.12 8.89 -20.08
C GLY A 120 6.29 9.92 -18.96
N THR A 121 6.26 11.21 -19.29
CA THR A 121 6.33 12.31 -18.31
C THR A 121 5.12 12.21 -17.38
N VAL A 122 5.35 11.85 -16.12
CA VAL A 122 4.36 12.00 -15.05
C VAL A 122 4.41 13.48 -14.68
N LEU A 123 3.76 14.32 -15.46
CA LEU A 123 3.60 15.73 -15.14
C LEU A 123 2.36 15.90 -14.25
N PRO A 124 2.43 16.77 -13.23
CA PRO A 124 1.27 17.12 -12.45
C PRO A 124 0.26 17.83 -13.38
N HIS A 125 -0.97 17.33 -13.42
CA HIS A 125 -2.12 18.16 -13.79
C HIS A 125 -2.53 19.02 -12.58
#